data_AF-A0A6N8W0E9-F1
#
_entry.id   AF-A0A6N8W0E9-F1
#
_cell.length_a   1.000
_cell.length_b   1.000
_cell.length_c   1.000
_cell.angle_alpha   90.00
_cell.angle_beta   90.00
_cell.angle_gamma   90.00
#
_symmetry.space_group_name_H-M   'P 1'
#
loop_
_entity.id
_entity.type
_entity.pdbx_description
1 polymer ?
#
loop_
_entity_poly.entity_id
_entity_poly.type
_entity_poly.pdbx_seq_one_letter_code
_entity_poly.pdbx_strand_id
1 'polypeptide(L)'
;MSDGSGLLAAGTLMAGILRLFAVLHVRVQNENLHARFGPWGLILPAEQIESVRAETYRWGSYYGWGMRWGMDEGRAGRAMSVPFLLSGVIVETKEGGRHYINSRRPVELAAAVNRIVEGPDGAGA
;
A
#
# COMPACT_ATOMS: atom_id res chain seq x y z
N MET A 1 8.30 42.70 -11.93
CA MET A 1 9.28 41.76 -11.33
C MET A 1 8.48 40.84 -10.44
N SER A 2 8.39 39.55 -10.75
CA SER A 2 7.86 38.59 -9.78
C SER A 2 8.99 38.30 -8.80
N ASP A 3 8.79 38.72 -7.56
CA ASP A 3 9.80 38.68 -6.52
C ASP A 3 10.23 37.23 -6.31
N GLY A 4 11.53 36.94 -6.43
CA GLY A 4 12.08 35.58 -6.33
C GLY A 4 11.65 34.82 -5.06
N SER A 5 11.27 35.57 -4.02
CA SER A 5 10.65 35.09 -2.78
C SER A 5 9.35 34.29 -3.00
N GLY A 6 8.50 34.72 -3.95
CA GLY A 6 7.25 34.02 -4.27
C GLY A 6 7.50 32.66 -4.95
N LEU A 7 8.51 32.60 -5.81
CA LEU A 7 8.93 31.35 -6.48
C LEU A 7 9.52 30.34 -5.47
N LEU A 8 10.33 30.83 -4.52
CA LEU A 8 10.90 29.99 -3.46
C LEU A 8 9.85 29.49 -2.48
N ALA A 9 8.89 30.34 -2.09
CA ALA A 9 7.78 29.94 -1.23
C ALA A 9 6.88 28.88 -1.90
N ALA A 10 6.53 29.09 -3.17
CA ALA A 10 5.77 28.13 -3.96
C ALA A 10 6.52 26.81 -4.14
N GLY A 11 7.82 26.85 -4.43
CA GLY A 11 8.67 25.67 -4.55
C GLY A 11 8.78 24.88 -3.24
N THR A 12 8.92 25.56 -2.10
CA THR A 12 8.99 24.93 -0.78
C THR A 12 7.64 24.28 -0.41
N LEU A 13 6.53 24.96 -0.67
CA LEU A 13 5.19 24.42 -0.45
C LEU A 13 4.96 23.18 -1.32
N MET A 14 5.31 23.24 -2.60
CA MET A 14 5.20 22.13 -3.54
C MET A 14 6.05 20.93 -3.10
N ALA A 15 7.30 21.16 -2.69
CA ALA A 15 8.18 20.10 -2.18
C ALA A 15 7.60 19.46 -0.90
N GLY A 16 7.01 20.25 -0.01
CA GLY A 16 6.31 19.77 1.17
C GLY A 16 5.11 18.88 0.82
N ILE A 17 4.28 19.31 -0.13
CA ILE A 17 3.12 18.53 -0.62
C ILE A 17 3.60 17.21 -1.24
N LEU A 18 4.58 17.25 -2.15
CA LEU A 18 5.12 16.04 -2.80
C LEU A 18 5.69 15.05 -1.78
N ARG A 19 6.28 15.53 -0.68
CA ARG A 19 6.81 14.67 0.38
C ARG A 19 5.73 13.90 1.13
N LEU A 20 4.51 14.45 1.28
CA LEU A 20 3.37 13.74 1.90
C LEU A 20 2.94 12.52 1.07
N PHE A 21 3.09 12.58 -0.25
CA PHE A 21 2.76 11.48 -1.16
C PHE A 21 3.96 10.57 -1.48
N ALA A 22 5.16 10.92 -1.03
CA ALA A 22 6.36 10.13 -1.25
C ALA A 22 6.49 8.92 -0.30
N VAL A 23 5.74 8.92 0.81
CA VAL A 23 5.83 7.87 1.84
C VAL A 23 4.53 7.09 1.93
N LEU A 24 4.62 5.79 1.69
CA LEU A 24 3.55 4.84 1.96
C LEU A 24 3.63 4.37 3.41
N HIS A 25 2.62 4.73 4.21
CA HIS A 25 2.48 4.22 5.56
C HIS A 25 1.63 2.96 5.54
N VAL A 26 2.24 1.83 5.91
CA VAL A 26 1.54 0.54 6.07
C VAL A 26 1.53 0.17 7.55
N ARG A 27 0.35 -0.14 8.08
CA ARG A 27 0.16 -0.58 9.48
C ARG A 27 -0.92 -1.64 9.56
N VAL A 28 -0.72 -2.63 10.40
CA VAL A 28 -1.77 -3.56 10.83
C VAL A 28 -2.21 -3.12 12.22
N GLN A 29 -3.49 -2.78 12.38
CA GLN A 29 -4.05 -2.28 13.65
C GLN A 29 -5.53 -2.65 13.73
N ASN A 30 -6.01 -3.04 14.92
CA ASN A 30 -7.43 -3.33 15.18
C ASN A 30 -8.05 -4.25 14.11
N GLU A 31 -7.36 -5.34 13.76
CA GLU A 31 -7.84 -6.30 12.73
C GLU A 31 -8.01 -5.69 11.33
N ASN A 32 -7.34 -4.57 11.07
CA ASN A 32 -7.37 -3.89 9.78
C ASN A 32 -5.94 -3.72 9.24
N LEU A 33 -5.78 -3.94 7.94
CA LEU A 33 -4.61 -3.54 7.18
C LEU A 33 -4.83 -2.15 6.60
N HIS A 34 -4.04 -1.20 7.07
CA HIS A 34 -4.04 0.18 6.59
C HIS A 34 -2.83 0.41 5.68
N ALA A 35 -3.05 0.91 4.47
CA ALA A 35 -2.02 1.36 3.54
C ALA A 35 -2.38 2.74 3.01
N ARG A 36 -1.58 3.78 3.29
CA ARG A 36 -1.94 5.18 2.95
C ARG A 36 -0.77 6.03 2.45
N PHE A 37 -1.09 6.93 1.53
CA PHE A 37 -0.28 8.08 1.12
C PHE A 37 -0.91 9.34 1.71
N GLY A 38 -0.26 9.95 2.70
CA GLY A 38 -0.86 11.08 3.43
C GLY A 38 -2.26 10.72 3.98
N PRO A 39 -3.30 11.52 3.70
CA PRO A 39 -4.66 11.28 4.20
C PRO A 39 -5.47 10.27 3.35
N TRP A 40 -4.98 9.84 2.19
CA TRP A 40 -5.71 8.89 1.32
C TRP A 40 -5.10 7.50 1.38
N GLY A 41 -5.93 6.46 1.39
CA GLY A 41 -5.44 5.10 1.50
C GLY A 41 -6.46 4.03 1.20
N LEU A 42 -5.98 2.81 1.40
CA LEU A 42 -6.71 1.56 1.41
C LEU A 42 -6.77 1.06 2.85
N ILE A 43 -7.96 0.67 3.30
CA ILE A 43 -8.19 -0.01 4.57
C ILE A 43 -8.86 -1.34 4.20
N LEU A 44 -8.25 -2.45 4.60
CA LEU A 44 -8.77 -3.79 4.38
C LEU A 44 -9.02 -4.45 5.74
N PRO A 45 -10.27 -4.69 6.14
CA PRO A 45 -10.60 -5.50 7.31
C PRO A 45 -10.11 -6.94 7.13
N ALA A 46 -9.61 -7.56 8.21
CA ALA A 46 -9.16 -8.95 8.21
C ALA A 46 -10.23 -9.91 7.65
N GLU A 47 -11.50 -9.66 7.98
CA GLU A 47 -12.63 -10.45 7.50
C GLU A 47 -12.78 -10.46 5.97
N GLN A 48 -12.30 -9.43 5.28
CA GLN A 48 -12.36 -9.33 3.82
C GLN A 48 -11.12 -9.91 3.14
N ILE A 49 -10.05 -10.16 3.90
CA ILE A 49 -8.81 -10.73 3.37
C ILE A 49 -8.98 -12.24 3.27
N GLU A 50 -8.72 -12.76 2.09
CA GLU A 50 -8.72 -14.20 1.82
C GLU A 50 -7.31 -14.76 1.93
N SER A 51 -6.33 -14.08 1.33
CA SER A 51 -4.93 -14.48 1.43
C SER A 51 -4.00 -13.28 1.34
N VAL A 52 -2.80 -13.44 1.91
CA VAL A 52 -1.72 -12.47 1.76
C VAL A 52 -0.40 -13.20 1.50
N ARG A 53 0.37 -12.70 0.53
CA ARG A 53 1.67 -13.26 0.17
C ARG A 53 2.68 -12.18 -0.14
N ALA A 54 3.91 -12.39 0.31
CA ALA A 54 5.03 -11.54 -0.09
C ALA A 54 5.35 -11.78 -1.56
N GLU A 55 5.33 -10.73 -2.38
CA GLU A 55 5.67 -10.82 -3.80
C GLU A 55 6.42 -9.58 -4.26
N THR A 56 7.26 -9.77 -5.28
CA THR A 56 7.97 -8.70 -5.96
C THR A 56 7.03 -7.95 -6.91
N TYR A 57 7.13 -6.62 -6.93
CA TYR A 57 6.33 -5.76 -7.79
C TYR A 57 6.53 -6.08 -9.28
N ARG A 58 5.44 -6.45 -9.95
CA ARG A 58 5.41 -6.59 -11.41
C ARG A 58 5.00 -5.26 -12.03
N TRP A 59 5.97 -4.51 -12.55
CA TRP A 59 5.75 -3.21 -13.18
C TRP A 59 4.66 -3.23 -14.28
N GLY A 60 4.55 -4.35 -15.01
CA GLY A 60 3.59 -4.52 -16.10
C GLY A 60 2.11 -4.55 -15.67
N SER A 61 1.79 -4.89 -14.42
CA SER A 61 0.40 -4.99 -13.97
C SER A 61 -0.22 -3.64 -13.62
N TYR A 62 0.59 -2.66 -13.20
CA TYR A 62 0.07 -1.43 -12.58
C TYR A 62 0.68 -0.12 -13.12
N TYR A 63 1.74 -0.19 -13.93
CA TYR A 63 2.38 0.95 -14.62
C TYR A 63 2.67 2.18 -13.73
N GLY A 64 3.81 2.20 -13.04
CA GLY A 64 4.33 3.38 -12.34
C GLY A 64 4.25 3.28 -10.82
N TRP A 65 4.26 4.43 -10.14
CA TRP A 65 4.21 4.53 -8.68
C TRP A 65 2.94 5.27 -8.21
N GLY A 66 2.63 5.18 -6.92
CA GLY A 66 1.51 5.84 -6.26
C GLY A 66 0.34 4.90 -5.96
N MET A 67 -0.85 5.48 -5.79
CA MET A 67 -2.13 4.77 -5.68
C MET A 67 -2.74 4.61 -7.06
N ARG A 68 -2.92 3.37 -7.51
CA ARG A 68 -3.45 3.07 -8.85
C ARG A 68 -4.53 2.02 -8.78
N TRP A 69 -5.49 2.11 -9.67
CA TRP A 69 -6.50 1.07 -9.93
C TRP A 69 -6.09 0.33 -11.20
N GLY A 70 -6.22 -0.99 -11.18
CA GLY A 70 -5.84 -1.82 -12.32
C GLY A 70 -6.34 -3.24 -12.18
N MET A 71 -6.00 -4.06 -13.16
CA MET A 71 -6.22 -5.50 -13.13
C MET A 71 -4.88 -6.20 -12.99
N ASP A 72 -4.77 -7.10 -12.02
CA ASP A 72 -3.62 -8.01 -11.88
C ASP A 72 -4.14 -9.44 -11.93
N GLU A 73 -3.61 -10.24 -12.85
CA GLU A 73 -4.08 -11.60 -13.15
C GLU A 73 -5.62 -11.69 -13.38
N GLY A 74 -6.19 -10.69 -14.06
CA GLY A 74 -7.62 -10.64 -14.39
C GLY A 74 -8.54 -10.23 -13.22
N ARG A 75 -7.97 -9.91 -12.06
CA ARG A 75 -8.71 -9.44 -10.89
C ARG A 75 -8.53 -7.94 -10.70
N ALA A 76 -9.62 -7.23 -10.46
CA ALA A 76 -9.59 -5.80 -10.18
C ALA A 76 -8.95 -5.54 -8.80
N GLY A 77 -8.22 -4.43 -8.69
CA GLY A 77 -7.74 -3.99 -7.40
C GLY A 77 -6.90 -2.74 -7.44
N ARG A 78 -6.13 -2.56 -6.37
CA ARG A 78 -5.36 -1.34 -6.12
C ARG A 78 -3.90 -1.66 -5.89
N ALA A 79 -3.01 -0.94 -6.57
CA ALA A 79 -1.60 -0.94 -6.26
C ALA A 79 -1.23 0.32 -5.48
N MET A 80 -0.56 0.12 -4.35
CA MET A 80 0.02 1.14 -3.49
C MET A 80 1.54 0.98 -3.55
N SER A 81 2.20 1.75 -4.39
CA SER A 81 3.63 1.58 -4.70
C SER A 81 4.40 2.89 -4.54
N VAL A 82 5.68 2.79 -4.15
CA VAL A 82 6.61 3.92 -4.06
C VAL A 82 7.75 3.70 -5.04
N PRO A 83 8.34 4.77 -5.59
CA PRO A 83 9.44 4.63 -6.54
C PRO A 83 10.62 3.86 -5.93
N PHE A 84 11.27 3.04 -6.75
CA PHE A 84 12.48 2.25 -6.43
C PHE A 84 12.31 1.14 -5.38
N LEU A 85 11.10 0.90 -4.86
CA LEU A 85 10.83 -0.25 -4.00
C LEU A 85 10.05 -1.29 -4.78
N LEU A 86 10.68 -2.43 -5.00
CA LEU A 86 10.13 -3.54 -5.79
C LEU A 86 9.59 -4.67 -4.92
N SER A 87 9.51 -4.48 -3.61
CA SER A 87 9.05 -5.50 -2.67
C SER A 87 7.75 -5.07 -2.01
N GLY A 88 6.84 -6.02 -1.81
CA GLY A 88 5.56 -5.77 -1.20
C GLY A 88 4.80 -7.05 -0.89
N VAL A 89 3.51 -6.88 -0.62
CA VAL A 89 2.57 -7.98 -0.42
C VAL A 89 1.43 -7.85 -1.42
N ILE A 90 0.97 -8.99 -1.92
CA ILE A 90 -0.32 -9.09 -2.58
C ILE A 90 -1.32 -9.55 -1.54
N VAL A 91 -2.43 -8.83 -1.46
CA VAL A 91 -3.58 -9.12 -0.61
C VAL A 91 -4.74 -9.44 -1.53
N GLU A 92 -5.21 -10.68 -1.46
CA GLU A 92 -6.40 -11.13 -2.15
C GLU A 92 -7.59 -11.01 -1.22
N THR A 93 -8.69 -10.47 -1.72
CA THR A 93 -9.93 -10.29 -0.95
C THR A 93 -10.95 -11.34 -1.35
N LYS A 94 -11.84 -11.67 -0.42
CA LYS A 94 -12.93 -12.64 -0.63
C LYS A 94 -13.90 -12.23 -1.75
N GLU A 95 -13.94 -10.94 -2.10
CA GLU A 95 -14.71 -10.40 -3.22
C GLU A 95 -13.99 -10.57 -4.58
N GLY A 96 -12.86 -11.27 -4.61
CA GLY A 96 -12.04 -11.48 -5.80
C GLY A 96 -11.14 -10.28 -6.14
N GLY A 97 -10.96 -9.35 -5.20
CA GLY A 97 -10.06 -8.20 -5.34
C GLY A 97 -8.60 -8.61 -5.16
N ARG A 98 -7.70 -7.94 -5.88
CA ARG A 98 -6.25 -8.17 -5.76
C ARG A 98 -5.47 -6.88 -5.59
N HIS A 99 -5.01 -6.63 -4.37
CA HIS A 99 -4.34 -5.40 -4.00
C HIS A 99 -2.84 -5.64 -3.80
N TYR A 100 -2.01 -4.82 -4.42
CA TYR A 100 -0.57 -4.84 -4.21
C TYR A 100 -0.16 -3.69 -3.27
N ILE A 101 0.61 -3.97 -2.23
CA ILE A 101 1.04 -2.99 -1.23
C ILE A 101 2.56 -3.08 -1.05
N ASN A 102 3.29 -2.02 -1.39
CA ASN A 102 4.73 -1.95 -1.20
C ASN A 102 5.11 -1.99 0.29
N SER A 103 6.15 -2.76 0.60
CA SER A 103 6.72 -2.86 1.94
C SER A 103 8.20 -3.19 1.86
N ARG A 104 9.00 -2.56 2.71
CA ARG A 104 10.42 -2.92 2.89
C ARG A 104 10.61 -4.24 3.64
N ARG A 105 9.57 -4.71 4.34
CA ARG A 105 9.55 -5.93 5.15
C ARG A 105 8.34 -6.77 4.73
N PRO A 106 8.30 -7.27 3.48
CA PRO A 106 7.10 -7.90 2.90
C PRO A 106 6.71 -9.19 3.62
N VAL A 107 7.70 -10.02 4.00
CA VAL A 107 7.47 -11.26 4.75
C VAL A 107 6.85 -11.00 6.11
N GLU A 108 7.38 -10.02 6.85
CA GLU A 108 6.84 -9.67 8.17
C GLU A 108 5.46 -9.03 8.10
N LEU A 109 5.20 -8.23 7.06
CA LEU A 109 3.89 -7.66 6.82
C LEU A 109 2.87 -8.77 6.50
N ALA A 110 3.21 -9.71 5.63
CA ALA A 110 2.35 -10.85 5.33
C ALA A 110 2.06 -11.68 6.60
N ALA A 111 3.08 -11.97 7.41
CA ALA A 111 2.90 -12.67 8.68
C ALA A 111 2.04 -11.88 9.68
N ALA A 112 2.18 -10.55 9.75
CA ALA A 112 1.33 -9.71 10.60
C ALA A 112 -0.14 -9.70 10.14
N VAL A 113 -0.37 -9.71 8.83
CA VAL A 113 -1.72 -9.78 8.25
C VAL A 113 -2.32 -11.17 8.45
N ASN A 114 -1.58 -12.25 8.20
CA ASN A 114 -2.07 -13.62 8.45
C ASN A 114 -2.51 -13.81 9.91
N ARG A 115 -1.73 -13.30 10.88
CA ARG A 115 -2.10 -13.38 12.30
C ARG A 115 -3.43 -12.72 12.66
N ILE A 116 -3.80 -11.62 12.00
CA ILE A 116 -5.09 -10.97 12.25
C ILE A 116 -6.24 -11.65 11.48
N VAL A 117 -5.94 -12.36 10.39
CA VAL A 117 -6.93 -13.14 9.62
C VAL A 117 -7.26 -14.46 10.32
N GLU A 118 -6.25 -15.14 10.88
CA GLU A 118 -6.40 -16.39 11.63
C GLU A 118 -7.02 -16.18 13.02
N GLY A 119 -6.97 -14.95 13.54
CA GLY A 119 -7.41 -14.62 14.89
C GLY A 119 -6.45 -15.12 15.98
N PRO A 120 -6.69 -14.76 17.25
CA PRO A 120 -5.84 -15.17 18.39
C PRO A 120 -5.79 -16.70 18.61
N ASP A 121 -6.72 -17.45 18.02
CA ASP A 121 -6.87 -18.90 18.23
C ASP A 121 -6.14 -19.76 17.17
N GLY A 122 -5.51 -19.15 16.15
CA GLY A 122 -4.74 -19.85 15.11
C GLY A 122 -3.44 -20.51 15.62
N ALA A 123 -3.09 -20.30 16.89
CA ALA A 123 -1.95 -20.92 17.57
C ALA A 123 -2.41 -22.11 18.45
N GLY A 124 -3.01 -23.14 17.86
CA GLY A 124 -3.35 -24.34 18.62
C GLY A 124 -4.30 -25.31 17.93
N ALA A 125 -3.76 -26.13 17.04
CA ALA A 125 -4.27 -27.47 16.75
C ALA A 125 -3.10 -28.45 16.78
#